data_AF-A0A429Y529-F1
#
_entry.id   AF-A0A429Y529-F1
#
_cell.length_a   1.000
_cell.length_b   1.000
_cell.length_c   1.000
_cell.angle_alpha   90.00
_cell.angle_beta   90.00
_cell.angle_gamma   90.00
#
_symmetry.space_group_name_H-M   'P 1'
#
loop_
_entity.id
_entity.type
_entity.pdbx_description
1 polymer ?
#
loop_
_entity_poly.entity_id
_entity_poly.type
_entity_poly.pdbx_seq_one_letter_code
_entity_poly.pdbx_strand_id
1 'polypeptide(L)'
;MTIISLTFKLPDVNFVIERLLKNATDMGEMLRPLYGNAAADKYAALIKDHLLIAADLVKASLAGNTQAAMAAEKKWYANADDIAVFLSSVNKFLPKETVRSMFYHHLDLTKQEAVYMINMNYQKDIQIYDEIEKQARGMADIISEAMVKLYPEMFKLHPNMYRNR
;
A
#
# COMPACT_ATOMS: atom_id res chain seq x y z
N MET A 1 5.57 7.78 9.13
CA MET A 1 5.72 9.24 8.81
C MET A 1 4.38 9.97 8.85
N THR A 2 3.44 9.69 7.94
CA THR A 2 2.17 10.43 7.85
C THR A 2 1.30 10.34 9.11
N ILE A 3 1.18 9.15 9.72
CA ILE A 3 0.42 8.96 10.97
C ILE A 3 0.98 9.82 12.11
N ILE A 4 2.31 9.91 12.22
CA ILE A 4 3.01 10.75 13.21
C ILE A 4 2.66 12.23 12.98
N SER A 5 2.87 12.74 11.75
CA SER A 5 2.60 14.15 11.43
C SER A 5 1.13 14.52 11.63
N LEU A 6 0.19 13.64 11.26
CA LEU A 6 -1.24 13.84 11.51
C LEU A 6 -1.55 13.87 13.01
N THR A 7 -1.02 12.91 13.78
CA THR A 7 -1.28 12.78 15.21
C THR A 7 -0.82 14.01 15.99
N PHE A 8 0.40 14.48 15.72
CA PHE A 8 0.98 15.62 16.41
C PHE A 8 0.69 16.96 15.75
N LYS A 9 -0.11 16.98 14.67
CA LYS A 9 -0.44 18.19 13.90
C LYS A 9 0.81 18.96 13.50
N LEU A 10 1.83 18.24 13.04
CA LEU A 10 3.11 18.81 12.64
C LEU A 10 2.92 19.76 11.44
N PRO A 11 3.74 20.81 11.31
CA PRO A 11 3.63 21.76 10.19
C PRO A 11 3.97 21.12 8.83
N ASP A 12 4.49 19.90 8.81
CA ASP A 12 4.89 19.17 7.60
C ASP A 12 3.77 18.29 7.00
N VAL A 13 2.57 18.24 7.59
CA VAL A 13 1.46 17.34 7.18
C VAL A 13 1.21 17.37 5.66
N ASN A 14 1.21 18.55 5.04
CA ASN A 14 0.97 18.66 3.60
C ASN A 14 2.12 18.04 2.79
N PHE A 15 3.37 18.28 3.17
CA PHE A 15 4.54 17.72 2.50
C PHE A 15 4.60 16.19 2.63
N VAL A 16 4.30 15.65 3.82
CA VAL A 16 4.33 14.20 4.03
C VAL A 16 3.18 13.47 3.33
N ILE A 17 2.00 14.10 3.23
CA ILE A 17 0.88 13.56 2.43
C ILE A 17 1.23 13.60 0.95
N GLU A 18 1.78 14.70 0.44
CA GLU A 18 2.20 14.79 -0.96
C GLU A 18 3.24 13.71 -1.29
N ARG A 19 4.24 13.52 -0.41
CA ARG A 19 5.22 12.45 -0.57
C ARG A 19 4.60 11.06 -0.52
N LEU A 20 3.62 10.84 0.36
CA LEU A 20 2.88 9.58 0.45
C LEU A 20 2.17 9.27 -0.86
N LEU A 21 1.45 10.26 -1.43
CA LEU A 21 0.69 10.08 -2.66
C LEU A 21 1.57 9.80 -3.88
N LYS A 22 2.84 10.23 -3.87
CA LYS A 22 3.80 9.85 -4.93
C LYS A 22 3.96 8.32 -5.05
N ASN A 23 3.77 7.55 -3.97
CA ASN A 23 3.83 6.09 -4.03
C ASN A 23 2.78 5.52 -5.00
N ALA A 24 1.58 6.10 -5.06
CA ALA A 24 0.55 5.65 -6.00
C ALA A 24 0.99 5.80 -7.46
N THR A 25 1.59 6.95 -7.79
CA THR A 25 2.15 7.22 -9.12
C THR A 25 3.29 6.24 -9.42
N ASP A 26 4.27 6.12 -8.53
CA ASP A 26 5.44 5.26 -8.74
C ASP A 26 5.04 3.78 -8.92
N MET A 27 4.06 3.31 -8.13
CA MET A 27 3.51 1.97 -8.24
C MET A 27 2.74 1.73 -9.55
N GLY A 28 2.02 2.73 -10.07
CA GLY A 28 1.40 2.67 -11.39
C GLY A 28 2.45 2.59 -12.51
N GLU A 29 3.47 3.44 -12.46
CA GLU A 29 4.55 3.45 -13.45
C GLU A 29 5.32 2.12 -13.50
N MET A 30 5.50 1.45 -12.35
CA MET A 30 6.08 0.10 -12.29
C MET A 30 5.28 -0.93 -13.11
N LEU A 31 3.94 -0.81 -13.15
CA LEU A 31 3.06 -1.71 -13.89
C LEU A 31 3.00 -1.39 -15.39
N ARG A 32 3.21 -0.12 -15.76
CA ARG A 32 3.05 0.38 -17.13
C ARG A 32 3.79 -0.44 -18.20
N PRO A 33 5.08 -0.80 -18.05
CA PRO A 33 5.77 -1.59 -19.07
C PRO A 33 5.27 -3.03 -19.21
N LEU A 34 4.58 -3.56 -18.19
CA LEU A 34 4.10 -4.95 -18.19
C LEU A 34 2.64 -5.04 -18.67
N TYR A 35 1.78 -4.17 -18.16
CA TYR A 35 0.32 -4.25 -18.32
C TYR A 35 -0.28 -3.13 -19.19
N GLY A 36 0.55 -2.18 -19.63
CA GLY A 36 0.13 -1.04 -20.45
C GLY A 36 -0.52 0.09 -19.66
N ASN A 37 -0.82 1.18 -20.37
CA ASN A 37 -1.23 2.45 -19.76
C ASN A 37 -2.52 2.35 -18.94
N ALA A 38 -3.57 1.73 -19.49
CA ALA A 38 -4.86 1.67 -18.82
C ALA A 38 -4.80 0.92 -17.49
N ALA A 39 -4.04 -0.18 -17.43
CA ALA A 39 -3.85 -0.95 -16.20
C ALA A 39 -3.02 -0.18 -15.17
N ALA A 40 -1.93 0.46 -15.60
CA ALA A 40 -1.10 1.30 -14.74
C ALA A 40 -1.89 2.45 -14.12
N ASP A 41 -2.66 3.18 -14.93
CA ASP A 41 -3.47 4.31 -14.47
C ASP A 41 -4.56 3.86 -13.50
N LYS A 42 -5.20 2.70 -13.78
CA LYS A 42 -6.20 2.12 -12.89
C LYS A 42 -5.60 1.72 -11.54
N TYR A 43 -4.43 1.10 -11.52
CA TYR A 43 -3.76 0.74 -10.27
C TYR A 43 -3.34 1.96 -9.47
N ALA A 44 -2.74 2.97 -10.13
CA ALA A 44 -2.36 4.21 -9.48
C ALA A 44 -3.56 4.90 -8.83
N ALA A 45 -4.72 4.91 -9.49
CA ALA A 45 -5.95 5.45 -8.92
C ALA A 45 -6.40 4.66 -7.68
N LEU A 46 -6.42 3.32 -7.76
CA LEU A 46 -6.80 2.46 -6.63
C LEU A 46 -5.88 2.66 -5.41
N ILE A 47 -4.57 2.74 -5.61
CA ILE A 47 -3.60 2.99 -4.54
C ILE A 47 -3.71 4.42 -4.01
N LYS A 48 -3.98 5.42 -4.86
CA LYS A 48 -4.20 6.79 -4.41
C LYS A 48 -5.41 6.86 -3.48
N ASP A 49 -6.53 6.22 -3.86
CA ASP A 49 -7.72 6.13 -3.03
C ASP A 49 -7.42 5.41 -1.71
N HIS A 50 -6.68 4.30 -1.77
CA HIS A 50 -6.22 3.55 -0.59
C HIS A 50 -5.54 4.47 0.44
N LEU A 51 -4.57 5.26 -0.01
CA LEU A 51 -3.76 6.14 0.83
C LEU A 51 -4.57 7.32 1.38
N LEU A 52 -5.47 7.89 0.57
CA LEU A 52 -6.35 8.98 1.00
C LEU A 52 -7.36 8.51 2.05
N ILE A 53 -7.98 7.35 1.84
CA ILE A 53 -8.94 6.78 2.79
C ILE A 53 -8.25 6.47 4.14
N ALA A 54 -7.02 5.93 4.11
CA ALA A 54 -6.24 5.71 5.33
C ALA A 54 -5.99 7.03 6.09
N ALA A 55 -5.62 8.10 5.39
CA ALA A 55 -5.43 9.42 6.00
C ALA A 55 -6.74 9.97 6.61
N ASP A 56 -7.88 9.77 5.93
CA ASP A 56 -9.19 10.19 6.43
C ASP A 56 -9.62 9.39 7.66
N LEU A 57 -9.32 8.08 7.70
CA LEU A 57 -9.55 7.23 8.87
C LEU A 57 -8.78 7.75 10.09
N VAL A 58 -7.49 8.08 9.92
CA VAL A 58 -6.64 8.62 10.99
C VAL A 58 -7.17 9.97 11.46
N LYS A 59 -7.51 10.89 10.55
CA LYS A 59 -8.10 12.20 10.88
C LYS A 59 -9.42 12.07 11.64
N ALA A 60 -10.31 11.18 11.20
CA ALA A 60 -11.59 10.93 11.85
C ALA A 60 -11.40 10.37 13.27
N SER A 61 -10.44 9.45 13.43
CA SER A 61 -10.08 8.86 14.72
C SER A 61 -9.52 9.91 15.69
N LEU A 62 -8.62 10.78 15.22
CA LEU A 62 -8.08 11.91 15.99
C LEU A 62 -9.15 12.92 16.41
N ALA A 63 -10.19 13.09 15.59
CA ALA A 63 -11.33 13.96 15.90
C ALA A 63 -12.35 13.31 16.85
N GLY A 64 -12.14 12.05 17.27
CA GLY A 64 -13.11 11.29 18.07
C GLY A 64 -14.41 10.96 17.29
N ASN A 65 -14.40 11.11 15.97
CA ASN A 65 -15.58 10.87 15.13
C ASN A 65 -15.63 9.39 14.73
N THR A 66 -16.16 8.56 15.63
CA THR A 66 -16.26 7.11 15.47
C THR A 66 -17.07 6.70 14.24
N GLN A 67 -18.15 7.41 13.93
CA GLN A 67 -18.98 7.12 12.75
C GLN A 67 -18.20 7.34 11.45
N ALA A 68 -17.47 8.46 11.33
CA ALA A 68 -16.64 8.73 10.17
C ALA A 68 -15.47 7.75 10.06
N ALA A 69 -14.84 7.38 11.19
CA ALA A 69 -13.76 6.39 11.21
C ALA A 69 -14.24 5.01 10.73
N MET A 70 -15.40 4.53 11.22
CA MET A 70 -15.99 3.26 10.77
C MET A 70 -16.39 3.29 9.29
N ALA A 71 -16.91 4.42 8.81
CA ALA A 71 -17.25 4.58 7.40
C ALA A 71 -16.00 4.59 6.51
N ALA A 72 -14.92 5.25 6.92
CA ALA A 72 -13.64 5.25 6.23
C ALA A 72 -13.02 3.84 6.23
N GLU A 73 -13.04 3.15 7.37
CA GLU A 73 -12.57 1.76 7.47
C GLU A 73 -13.30 0.84 6.50
N LYS A 74 -14.65 0.86 6.48
CA LYS A 74 -15.43 0.05 5.53
C LYS A 74 -15.05 0.34 4.07
N LYS A 75 -14.84 1.62 3.71
CA LYS A 75 -14.38 2.01 2.37
C LYS A 75 -12.98 1.49 2.08
N TRP A 76 -12.11 1.46 3.09
CA TRP A 76 -10.73 1.02 2.94
C TRP A 76 -10.63 -0.48 2.64
N TYR A 77 -11.42 -1.29 3.34
CA TYR A 77 -11.54 -2.73 3.06
C TYR A 77 -12.17 -2.99 1.68
N ALA A 78 -13.19 -2.22 1.28
CA ALA A 78 -13.76 -2.33 -0.07
C ALA A 78 -12.72 -1.96 -1.16
N ASN A 79 -11.91 -0.93 -0.94
CA ASN A 79 -10.81 -0.59 -1.85
C ASN A 79 -9.74 -1.70 -1.91
N ALA A 80 -9.42 -2.37 -0.80
CA ALA A 80 -8.56 -3.54 -0.81
C ALA A 80 -9.15 -4.70 -1.65
N ASP A 81 -10.47 -4.90 -1.61
CA ASP A 81 -11.14 -5.87 -2.48
C ASP A 81 -11.03 -5.49 -3.96
N ASP A 82 -11.21 -4.22 -4.30
CA ASP A 82 -11.06 -3.72 -5.66
C ASP A 82 -9.62 -3.88 -6.18
N ILE A 83 -8.61 -3.64 -5.33
CA ILE A 83 -7.20 -3.90 -5.66
C ILE A 83 -6.97 -5.39 -5.90
N ALA A 84 -7.52 -6.26 -5.04
CA ALA A 84 -7.39 -7.70 -5.18
C ALA A 84 -8.01 -8.23 -6.47
N VAL A 85 -9.20 -7.74 -6.83
CA VAL A 85 -9.86 -8.05 -8.10
C VAL A 85 -9.00 -7.58 -9.27
N PHE A 86 -8.53 -6.34 -9.22
CA PHE A 86 -7.71 -5.77 -10.31
C PHE A 86 -6.41 -6.57 -10.52
N LEU A 87 -5.61 -6.77 -9.47
CA LEU A 87 -4.32 -7.47 -9.57
C LEU A 87 -4.51 -8.92 -10.06
N SER A 88 -5.56 -9.60 -9.60
CA SER A 88 -5.90 -10.94 -10.07
C SER A 88 -6.36 -10.96 -11.53
N SER A 89 -6.95 -9.89 -12.04
CA SER A 89 -7.39 -9.78 -13.44
C SER A 89 -6.24 -9.58 -14.42
N VAL A 90 -5.18 -8.86 -14.00
CA VAL A 90 -4.01 -8.60 -14.84
C VAL A 90 -2.92 -9.65 -14.67
N ASN A 91 -2.91 -10.38 -13.55
CA ASN A 91 -1.92 -11.41 -13.28
C ASN A 91 -2.52 -12.69 -12.67
N LYS A 92 -2.52 -13.77 -13.46
CA LYS A 92 -3.03 -15.10 -13.05
C LYS A 92 -2.27 -15.75 -11.88
N PHE A 93 -1.06 -15.30 -11.59
CA PHE A 93 -0.25 -15.77 -10.45
C PHE A 93 -0.51 -14.97 -9.16
N LEU A 94 -1.45 -14.02 -9.20
CA LEU A 94 -1.98 -13.32 -8.02
C LEU A 94 -3.45 -13.70 -7.80
N PRO A 95 -3.77 -14.87 -7.24
CA PRO A 95 -5.15 -15.22 -6.94
C PRO A 95 -5.81 -14.16 -6.06
N LYS A 96 -7.01 -13.72 -6.41
CA LYS A 96 -7.77 -12.69 -5.69
C LYS A 96 -7.76 -12.88 -4.18
N GLU A 97 -8.02 -14.10 -3.72
CA GLU A 97 -8.08 -14.42 -2.28
C GLU A 97 -6.74 -14.22 -1.57
N THR A 98 -5.63 -14.56 -2.24
CA THR A 98 -4.27 -14.31 -1.73
C THR A 98 -4.01 -12.82 -1.61
N VAL A 99 -4.32 -12.05 -2.66
CA VAL A 99 -4.15 -10.59 -2.64
C VAL A 99 -5.02 -9.93 -1.56
N ARG A 100 -6.29 -10.33 -1.47
CA ARG A 100 -7.22 -9.81 -0.45
C ARG A 100 -6.70 -10.08 0.96
N SER A 101 -6.25 -11.31 1.24
CA SER A 101 -5.70 -11.66 2.54
C SER A 101 -4.47 -10.83 2.91
N MET A 102 -3.58 -10.58 1.94
CA MET A 102 -2.41 -9.73 2.16
C MET A 102 -2.81 -8.30 2.50
N PHE A 103 -3.72 -7.70 1.73
CA PHE A 103 -4.18 -6.35 2.00
C PHE A 103 -4.93 -6.27 3.33
N TYR A 104 -5.82 -7.20 3.66
CA TYR A 104 -6.55 -7.16 4.94
C TYR A 104 -5.61 -7.22 6.14
N HIS A 105 -4.57 -8.03 6.07
CA HIS A 105 -3.56 -8.07 7.13
C HIS A 105 -2.76 -6.75 7.19
N HIS A 106 -2.39 -6.18 6.04
CA HIS A 106 -1.78 -4.84 5.98
C HIS A 106 -2.66 -3.75 6.61
N LEU A 107 -3.96 -3.78 6.32
CA LEU A 107 -4.95 -2.84 6.87
C LEU A 107 -5.03 -2.94 8.38
N ASP A 108 -5.10 -4.16 8.92
CA ASP A 108 -5.17 -4.40 10.35
C ASP A 108 -3.93 -3.88 11.08
N LEU A 109 -2.74 -4.23 10.60
CA LEU A 109 -1.48 -3.75 11.19
C LEU A 109 -1.38 -2.21 11.17
N THR A 110 -1.69 -1.59 10.04
CA THR A 110 -1.63 -0.12 9.88
C THR A 110 -2.67 0.59 10.73
N LYS A 111 -3.86 -0.01 10.90
CA LYS A 111 -4.87 0.47 11.84
C LYS A 111 -4.35 0.40 13.28
N GLN A 112 -3.67 -0.68 13.65
CA GLN A 112 -3.05 -0.81 14.97
C GLN A 112 -1.95 0.24 15.19
N GLU A 113 -1.09 0.51 14.21
CA GLU A 113 -0.10 1.61 14.24
C GLU A 113 -0.80 2.95 14.54
N ALA A 114 -1.85 3.29 13.77
CA ALA A 114 -2.62 4.51 14.03
C ALA A 114 -3.18 4.57 15.45
N VAL A 115 -3.75 3.47 15.96
CA VAL A 115 -4.28 3.41 17.32
C VAL A 115 -3.17 3.58 18.36
N TYR A 116 -2.03 2.91 18.21
CA TYR A 116 -0.93 3.03 19.16
C TYR A 116 -0.32 4.43 19.16
N MET A 117 -0.11 5.03 17.99
CA MET A 117 0.39 6.40 17.87
C MET A 117 -0.58 7.43 18.48
N ILE A 118 -1.88 7.33 18.20
CA ILE A 118 -2.91 8.23 18.75
C ILE A 118 -2.95 8.14 20.28
N ASN A 119 -2.80 6.94 20.84
CA ASN A 119 -2.77 6.71 22.29
C ASN A 119 -1.38 6.92 22.91
N MET A 120 -0.41 7.45 22.17
CA MET A 120 0.97 7.68 22.61
C MET A 120 1.69 6.42 23.13
N ASN A 121 1.27 5.24 22.66
CA ASN A 121 1.91 3.97 23.01
C ASN A 121 3.07 3.69 22.05
N TYR A 122 4.11 4.51 22.13
CA TYR A 122 5.24 4.50 21.19
C TYR A 122 5.99 3.17 21.15
N GLN A 123 6.07 2.45 22.28
CA GLN A 123 6.74 1.16 22.29
C GLN A 123 5.98 0.13 21.45
N LYS A 124 4.65 0.08 21.54
CA LYS A 124 3.83 -0.80 20.70
C LYS A 124 3.78 -0.34 19.25
N ASP A 125 3.78 0.97 19.02
CA ASP A 125 3.87 1.56 17.67
C ASP A 125 5.15 1.10 16.93
N ILE A 126 6.30 1.17 17.60
CA ILE A 126 7.57 0.71 17.04
C ILE A 126 7.55 -0.81 16.78
N GLN A 127 6.98 -1.59 17.70
CA GLN A 127 6.85 -3.04 17.52
C GLN A 127 5.96 -3.41 16.32
N ILE A 128 4.81 -2.74 16.17
CA ILE A 128 3.92 -3.01 15.04
C ILE A 128 4.51 -2.51 13.73
N TYR A 129 5.34 -1.45 13.76
CA TYR A 129 6.05 -0.98 12.57
C TYR A 129 6.99 -2.05 12.01
N ASP A 130 7.71 -2.81 12.84
CA ASP A 130 8.54 -3.93 12.38
C ASP A 130 7.71 -5.01 11.67
N GLU A 131 6.50 -5.28 12.18
CA GLU A 131 5.55 -6.22 11.56
C GLU A 131 5.02 -5.69 10.22
N ILE A 132 4.65 -4.39 10.15
CA ILE A 132 4.21 -3.73 8.92
C ILE A 132 5.31 -3.78 7.86
N GLU A 133 6.55 -3.46 8.22
CA GLU A 133 7.67 -3.42 7.29
C GLU A 133 7.97 -4.83 6.74
N LYS A 134 8.00 -5.84 7.62
CA LYS A 134 8.15 -7.24 7.22
C LYS A 134 7.03 -7.67 6.29
N GLN A 135 5.79 -7.31 6.60
CA GLN A 135 4.65 -7.71 5.80
C GLN A 135 4.59 -6.99 4.45
N ALA A 136 4.89 -5.69 4.40
CA ALA A 136 4.96 -4.93 3.16
C ALA A 136 6.04 -5.48 2.23
N ARG A 137 7.20 -5.90 2.75
CA ARG A 137 8.21 -6.64 1.97
C ARG A 137 7.67 -7.95 1.41
N GLY A 138 6.99 -8.75 2.23
CA GLY A 138 6.37 -9.99 1.76
C GLY A 138 5.32 -9.78 0.67
N MET A 139 4.52 -8.72 0.76
CA MET A 139 3.59 -8.33 -0.31
C MET A 139 4.34 -7.97 -1.59
N ALA A 140 5.42 -7.19 -1.49
CA ALA A 140 6.24 -6.81 -2.62
C ALA A 140 6.86 -8.05 -3.29
N ASP A 141 7.42 -8.98 -2.52
CA ASP A 141 7.99 -10.23 -3.04
C ASP A 141 6.95 -11.04 -3.82
N ILE A 142 5.76 -11.26 -3.26
CA ILE A 142 4.68 -12.01 -3.93
C ILE A 142 4.25 -11.34 -5.23
N ILE A 143 4.10 -10.01 -5.23
CA ILE A 143 3.70 -9.24 -6.42
C ILE A 143 4.79 -9.28 -7.49
N SER A 144 6.05 -9.04 -7.12
CA SER A 144 7.19 -9.06 -8.05
C SER A 144 7.44 -10.45 -8.61
N GLU A 145 7.35 -11.51 -7.80
CA GLU A 145 7.43 -12.89 -8.29
C GLU A 145 6.34 -13.20 -9.32
N ALA A 146 5.11 -12.76 -9.07
CA ALA A 146 4.02 -12.97 -10.01
C ALA A 146 4.26 -12.21 -11.33
N MET A 147 4.81 -11.00 -11.28
CA MET A 147 5.21 -10.25 -12.49
C MET A 147 6.28 -11.00 -13.29
N VAL A 148 7.31 -11.53 -12.62
CA VAL A 148 8.37 -12.32 -13.25
C VAL A 148 7.81 -13.60 -13.88
N LYS A 149 6.91 -14.30 -13.17
CA LYS A 149 6.26 -15.52 -13.67
C LYS A 149 5.39 -15.25 -14.91
N LEU A 150 4.77 -14.08 -15.00
CA LEU A 150 3.91 -13.72 -16.12
C LEU A 150 4.70 -13.20 -17.34
N TYR A 151 5.78 -12.46 -17.12
CA TYR A 151 6.62 -11.87 -18.17
C TYR A 151 8.09 -12.30 -18.08
N PRO A 152 8.41 -13.60 -18.09
CA PRO A 152 9.78 -14.08 -17.84
C PRO A 152 10.81 -13.49 -18.81
N GLU A 153 10.45 -13.25 -20.07
CA GLU A 153 11.33 -12.67 -21.09
C GLU A 153 11.79 -11.24 -20.76
N MET A 154 10.95 -10.45 -20.10
CA MET A 154 11.29 -9.08 -19.68
C MET A 154 12.32 -9.03 -18.54
N PHE A 155 12.43 -10.13 -17.79
CA PHE A 155 13.27 -10.23 -16.58
C PHE A 155 14.47 -11.16 -16.75
N LYS A 156 14.74 -11.64 -17.97
CA LYS A 156 15.97 -12.39 -18.24
C LYS A 156 17.16 -11.47 -18.01
N LEU A 157 18.05 -11.87 -17.10
CA LEU A 157 19.40 -11.33 -17.06
C LEU A 157 20.07 -11.64 -18.39
N HIS A 158 20.37 -10.62 -19.19
CA HIS A 158 21.26 -10.79 -20.34
C HIS A 158 22.61 -11.32 -19.82
N PRO A 159 23.12 -12.47 -20.32
CA PRO A 159 24.39 -13.06 -19.86
C PRO A 159 25.64 -12.18 -20.05
N ASN A 160 25.51 -11.02 -20.70
CA ASN A 160 26.63 -10.15 -21.08
C ASN A 160 26.83 -8.93 -20.16
N MET A 161 26.06 -8.74 -19.09
CA MET A 161 26.23 -7.57 -18.20
C MET A 161 27.44 -7.65 -17.24
N TYR A 162 28.22 -8.74 -17.26
CA TYR A 162 29.45 -8.89 -16.46
C TYR A 162 30.74 -9.09 -17.27
N ARG A 163 30.71 -8.94 -18.60
CA ARG A 163 31.95 -8.85 -19.40
C ARG A 163 32.28 -7.38 -19.60
N ASN A 164 33.28 -6.89 -18.86
CA ASN A 164 33.82 -5.52 -18.80
C ASN A 164 33.24 -4.63 -17.69
N ARG A 165 33.63 -4.94 -16.45
CA ARG A 165 34.17 -3.93 -15.56
C ARG A 165 35.57 -4.35 -15.13
#